data_AF-A0A915UKT4-F1
#
_entry.id   AF-A0A915UKT4-F1
#
_cell.length_a   1.000
_cell.length_b   1.000
_cell.length_c   1.000
_cell.angle_alpha   90.00
_cell.angle_beta   90.00
_cell.angle_gamma   90.00
#
_symmetry.space_group_name_H-M   'P 1'
#
loop_
_entity.id
_entity.type
_entity.pdbx_description
1 polymer ?
#
loop_
_entity_poly.entity_id
_entity_poly.type
_entity_poly.pdbx_seq_one_letter_code
_entity_poly.pdbx_strand_id
1 'polypeptide(L)'
;MYADLVAFASRALRSEPVVLNNIVRFDRASTLVAAEVPQIAVRRFSDATFAIAESFHQALAFGVALSHTCLAFNREFLNRGTKPFFIHLIAPRVTIANGQVLLLPTDASHPRYNGIDPRSVLAGSAIVRAYQLERHSAGGLVTIDESGIDALRVLQVRGDNGRVTNGLRRWVAQVGNAEAVAKGEVLFHRRRVLDVPWLLMRPLQDESGQVWGAHNEDADAAIQTFLQVWDKSVREFYSPQNFDASLDVSKHSQAAIRHAVQCHHAAHGRRVPKYQSFRELLD
;
A
#
# COMPACT_ATOMS: atom_id res chain seq x y z
N MET A 1 5.03 -8.78 6.07
CA MET A 1 4.25 -7.59 5.69
C MET A 1 3.22 -7.32 6.78
N TYR A 2 3.01 -6.04 7.11
CA TYR A 2 1.93 -5.57 7.97
C TYR A 2 1.09 -4.55 7.20
N ALA A 3 -0.23 -4.67 7.26
CA ALA A 3 -1.16 -3.75 6.64
C ALA A 3 -2.22 -3.34 7.66
N ASP A 4 -2.43 -2.03 7.81
CA ASP A 4 -3.38 -1.48 8.78
C ASP A 4 -4.30 -0.45 8.14
N LEU A 5 -5.59 -0.52 8.44
CA LEU A 5 -6.57 0.37 7.88
C LEU A 5 -6.46 1.77 8.52
N VAL A 6 -6.43 2.82 7.70
CA VAL A 6 -6.55 4.17 8.26
C VAL A 6 -7.96 4.38 8.78
N ALA A 7 -8.07 4.67 10.07
CA ALA A 7 -9.34 4.82 10.78
C ALA A 7 -10.08 6.15 10.50
N PHE A 8 -10.33 6.49 9.23
CA PHE A 8 -11.03 7.72 8.82
C PHE A 8 -12.39 7.88 9.53
N ALA A 9 -13.23 6.84 9.52
CA ALA A 9 -14.55 6.86 10.12
C ALA A 9 -14.54 7.04 11.65
N SER A 10 -13.61 6.38 12.34
CA SER A 10 -13.43 6.51 13.80
C SER A 10 -12.99 7.93 14.17
N ARG A 11 -12.10 8.53 13.36
CA ARG A 11 -11.52 9.85 13.61
C ARG A 11 -12.39 11.03 13.18
N ALA A 12 -13.39 10.81 12.33
CA ALA A 12 -14.25 11.87 11.80
C ALA A 12 -15.63 11.93 12.45
N LEU A 13 -16.35 10.80 12.51
CA LEU A 13 -17.75 10.76 12.97
C LEU A 13 -18.00 9.75 14.09
N ARG A 14 -16.97 9.00 14.53
CA ARG A 14 -17.07 7.93 15.54
C ARG A 14 -18.20 6.92 15.27
N SER A 15 -18.53 6.69 14.00
CA SER A 15 -19.62 5.81 13.61
C SER A 15 -19.16 4.34 13.58
N GLU A 16 -19.48 3.60 14.64
CA GLU A 16 -19.14 2.16 14.77
C GLU A 16 -19.62 1.31 13.57
N PRO A 17 -20.84 1.48 13.03
CA PRO A 17 -21.28 0.70 11.87
C PRO A 17 -20.44 0.94 10.61
N VAL A 18 -19.98 2.18 10.39
CA VAL A 18 -19.13 2.52 9.25
C VAL A 18 -17.72 1.94 9.44
N VAL A 19 -17.18 2.03 10.66
CA VAL A 19 -15.89 1.43 11.01
C VAL A 19 -15.93 -0.08 10.76
N LEU A 20 -16.95 -0.79 11.28
CA LEU A 20 -17.13 -2.22 11.08
C LEU A 20 -17.27 -2.60 9.59
N ASN A 21 -18.03 -1.83 8.81
CA ASN A 21 -18.16 -2.06 7.37
C ASN A 21 -16.81 -1.93 6.64
N ASN A 22 -16.03 -0.90 6.97
CA ASN A 22 -14.71 -0.72 6.37
C ASN A 22 -13.74 -1.87 6.75
N ILE A 23 -13.79 -2.35 7.99
CA ILE A 23 -13.04 -3.53 8.45
C ILE A 23 -13.42 -4.76 7.63
N VAL A 24 -14.72 -5.03 7.47
CA VAL A 24 -15.22 -6.18 6.68
C VAL A 24 -14.79 -6.08 5.21
N ARG A 25 -14.86 -4.88 4.61
CA ARG A 25 -14.41 -4.68 3.22
C ARG A 25 -12.90 -4.88 3.07
N PHE A 26 -12.11 -4.45 4.06
CA PHE A 26 -10.66 -4.66 4.06
C PHE A 26 -10.28 -6.13 4.30
N ASP A 27 -10.97 -6.83 5.20
CA ASP A 27 -10.82 -8.27 5.41
C ASP A 27 -11.17 -9.06 4.14
N ARG A 28 -12.26 -8.68 3.45
CA ARG A 28 -12.63 -9.27 2.16
C ARG A 28 -11.54 -9.07 1.12
N ALA A 29 -10.96 -7.86 1.00
CA ALA A 29 -9.85 -7.60 0.10
C ALA A 29 -8.64 -8.48 0.44
N SER A 30 -8.28 -8.57 1.73
CA SER A 30 -7.19 -9.42 2.21
C SER A 30 -7.44 -10.90 1.94
N THR A 31 -8.69 -11.36 1.99
CA THR A 31 -9.08 -12.75 1.71
C THR A 31 -8.99 -13.08 0.23
N LEU A 32 -9.45 -12.19 -0.64
CA LEU A 32 -9.32 -12.37 -2.09
C LEU A 32 -7.84 -12.47 -2.50
N VAL A 33 -6.99 -11.57 -1.99
CA VAL A 33 -5.55 -11.60 -2.31
C VAL A 33 -4.86 -12.85 -1.75
N ALA A 34 -5.22 -13.29 -0.55
CA ALA A 34 -4.67 -14.52 0.02
C ALA A 34 -5.01 -15.77 -0.81
N ALA A 35 -6.17 -15.78 -1.48
CA ALA A 35 -6.55 -16.87 -2.38
C ALA A 35 -5.67 -16.91 -3.65
N GLU A 36 -5.25 -15.74 -4.15
CA GLU A 36 -4.37 -15.62 -5.31
C GLU A 36 -2.89 -15.91 -4.98
N VAL A 37 -2.51 -15.84 -3.69
CA VAL A 37 -1.13 -16.05 -3.21
C VAL A 37 -1.11 -17.03 -2.03
N PRO A 38 -1.52 -18.31 -2.24
CA PRO A 38 -1.79 -19.27 -1.17
C PRO A 38 -0.57 -19.65 -0.31
N GLN A 39 0.64 -19.41 -0.81
CA GLN A 39 1.90 -19.62 -0.11
C GLN A 39 2.15 -18.63 1.02
N ILE A 40 1.33 -17.59 1.17
CA ILE A 40 1.49 -16.56 2.19
C ILE A 40 0.60 -16.87 3.39
N ALA A 41 1.22 -16.99 4.56
CA ALA A 41 0.49 -17.17 5.80
C ALA A 41 -0.11 -15.83 6.26
N VAL A 42 -1.43 -15.70 6.16
CA VAL A 42 -2.16 -14.49 6.58
C VAL A 42 -2.72 -14.68 8.00
N ARG A 43 -2.61 -13.64 8.82
CA ARG A 43 -3.17 -13.52 10.16
C ARG A 43 -3.84 -12.15 10.30
N ARG A 44 -5.00 -12.10 10.94
CA ARG A 44 -5.82 -10.88 11.01
C ARG A 44 -6.15 -10.54 12.44
N PHE A 45 -6.08 -9.25 12.75
CA PHE A 45 -6.33 -8.71 14.07
C PHE A 45 -7.14 -7.42 13.90
N SER A 46 -8.45 -7.49 14.12
CA SER A 46 -9.36 -6.34 13.96
C SER A 46 -9.26 -5.73 12.55
N ASP A 47 -8.70 -4.54 12.44
CA ASP A 47 -8.53 -3.71 11.25
C ASP A 47 -7.16 -3.87 10.58
N ALA A 48 -6.31 -4.76 11.12
CA ALA A 48 -4.98 -5.03 10.64
C ALA A 48 -4.79 -6.48 10.13
N THR A 49 -3.91 -6.60 9.12
CA THR A 49 -3.53 -7.86 8.47
C THR A 49 -2.01 -8.01 8.53
N PHE A 50 -1.54 -9.13 9.09
CA PHE A 50 -0.16 -9.59 8.94
C PHE A 50 -0.10 -10.67 7.87
N ALA A 51 0.82 -10.53 6.94
CA ALA A 51 1.11 -11.53 5.92
C ALA A 51 2.59 -11.92 6.01
N ILE A 52 2.84 -13.20 6.28
CA ILE A 52 4.18 -13.78 6.42
C ILE A 52 4.47 -14.54 5.13
N ALA A 53 5.55 -14.14 4.48
CA ALA A 53 6.01 -14.71 3.23
C ALA A 53 7.45 -15.19 3.38
N GLU A 54 7.83 -16.20 2.60
CA GLU A 54 9.18 -16.77 2.62
C GLU A 54 10.20 -15.88 1.90
N SER A 55 9.73 -15.00 1.02
CA SER A 55 10.56 -14.05 0.28
C SER A 55 9.99 -12.64 0.28
N PHE A 56 10.89 -11.66 0.13
CA PHE A 56 10.53 -10.26 -0.04
C PHE A 56 9.61 -10.04 -1.25
N HIS A 57 9.88 -10.73 -2.37
CA HIS A 57 9.05 -10.67 -3.58
C HIS A 57 7.60 -11.06 -3.30
N GLN A 58 7.36 -12.17 -2.61
CA GLN A 58 6.00 -12.60 -2.25
C GLN A 58 5.29 -11.57 -1.35
N ALA A 59 5.99 -11.00 -0.37
CA ALA A 59 5.43 -9.94 0.46
C ALA A 59 5.08 -8.67 -0.35
N LEU A 60 5.92 -8.32 -1.34
CA LEU A 60 5.68 -7.21 -2.27
C LEU A 60 4.48 -7.49 -3.16
N ALA A 61 4.40 -8.69 -3.74
CA ALA A 61 3.28 -9.15 -4.55
C ALA A 61 1.95 -9.01 -3.81
N PHE A 62 1.89 -9.51 -2.57
CA PHE A 62 0.69 -9.40 -1.73
C PHE A 62 0.34 -7.93 -1.44
N GLY A 63 1.32 -7.10 -1.10
CA GLY A 63 1.09 -5.68 -0.79
C GLY A 63 0.56 -4.88 -1.99
N VAL A 64 1.08 -5.15 -3.18
CA VAL A 64 0.62 -4.54 -4.45
C VAL A 64 -0.79 -5.02 -4.78
N ALA A 65 -1.04 -6.33 -4.72
CA ALA A 65 -2.37 -6.90 -4.98
C ALA A 65 -3.43 -6.38 -4.01
N LEU A 66 -3.10 -6.26 -2.71
CA LEU A 66 -3.98 -5.70 -1.70
C LEU A 66 -4.31 -4.24 -1.99
N SER A 67 -3.32 -3.44 -2.37
CA SER A 67 -3.51 -2.01 -2.68
C SER A 67 -4.41 -1.81 -3.90
N HIS A 68 -4.19 -2.58 -4.97
CA HIS A 68 -5.08 -2.59 -6.14
C HIS A 68 -6.50 -3.07 -5.81
N THR A 69 -6.64 -4.12 -5.00
CA THR A 69 -7.96 -4.62 -4.57
C THR A 69 -8.73 -3.57 -3.77
N CYS A 70 -8.08 -2.88 -2.84
CA CYS A 70 -8.70 -1.78 -2.09
C CYS A 70 -9.09 -0.62 -3.02
N LEU A 71 -8.24 -0.27 -4.00
CA LEU A 71 -8.55 0.76 -4.99
C LEU A 71 -9.79 0.38 -5.83
N ALA A 72 -9.90 -0.88 -6.27
CA ALA A 72 -11.06 -1.37 -7.02
C ALA A 72 -12.35 -1.27 -6.20
N PHE A 73 -12.34 -1.70 -4.93
CA PHE A 73 -13.48 -1.58 -4.03
C PHE A 73 -13.87 -0.13 -3.74
N ASN A 74 -12.90 0.78 -3.66
CA ASN A 74 -13.16 2.20 -3.51
C ASN A 74 -13.78 2.80 -4.78
N ARG A 75 -13.28 2.44 -5.97
CA ARG A 75 -13.86 2.85 -7.25
C ARG A 75 -15.31 2.36 -7.40
N GLU A 76 -15.57 1.10 -7.06
CA GLU A 76 -16.93 0.56 -7.09
C GLU A 76 -17.87 1.34 -6.17
N PHE A 77 -17.41 1.63 -4.94
CA PHE A 77 -18.19 2.43 -4.00
C PHE A 77 -18.42 3.85 -4.50
N LEU A 78 -17.42 4.48 -5.12
CA LEU A 78 -17.55 5.83 -5.70
C LEU A 78 -18.59 5.87 -6.82
N ASN A 79 -18.63 4.83 -7.67
CA ASN A 79 -19.55 4.77 -8.81
C ASN A 79 -21.00 4.43 -8.42
N ARG A 80 -21.20 3.69 -7.33
CA ARG A 80 -22.52 3.17 -6.91
C ARG A 80 -23.08 3.82 -5.65
N GLY A 81 -22.25 4.52 -4.90
CA GLY A 81 -22.58 5.04 -3.58
C GLY A 81 -23.28 6.39 -3.63
N THR A 82 -24.34 6.54 -2.83
CA THR A 82 -24.99 7.82 -2.54
C THR A 82 -24.56 8.42 -1.20
N LYS A 83 -23.71 7.70 -0.45
CA LYS A 83 -23.22 8.07 0.88
C LYS A 83 -21.88 8.84 0.79
N PRO A 84 -21.52 9.64 1.80
CA PRO A 84 -20.24 10.35 1.85
C PRO A 84 -19.07 9.38 1.68
N PHE A 85 -18.30 9.54 0.61
CA PHE A 85 -17.20 8.66 0.24
C PHE A 85 -16.08 8.64 1.29
N PHE A 86 -15.73 9.79 1.86
CA PHE A 86 -14.58 10.00 2.74
C PHE A 86 -14.54 9.04 3.94
N ILE A 87 -15.67 8.87 4.64
CA ILE A 87 -15.73 7.97 5.81
C ILE A 87 -15.78 6.49 5.41
N HIS A 88 -16.12 6.19 4.16
CA HIS A 88 -16.19 4.83 3.61
C HIS A 88 -14.93 4.43 2.84
N LEU A 89 -13.91 5.29 2.81
CA LEU A 89 -12.65 5.01 2.15
C LEU A 89 -11.91 3.89 2.89
N ILE A 90 -11.56 2.82 2.16
CA ILE A 90 -10.63 1.80 2.67
C ILE A 90 -9.23 2.05 2.11
N ALA A 91 -8.36 2.66 2.90
CA ALA A 91 -6.99 2.95 2.50
C ALA A 91 -6.02 2.31 3.50
N PRO A 92 -5.39 1.17 3.15
CA PRO A 92 -4.43 0.52 4.02
C PRO A 92 -3.08 1.25 4.01
N ARG A 93 -2.38 1.23 5.14
CA ARG A 93 -0.95 1.48 5.25
C ARG A 93 -0.24 0.15 5.13
N VAL A 94 0.33 -0.13 3.96
CA VAL A 94 1.04 -1.40 3.73
C VAL A 94 2.52 -1.21 4.00
N THR A 95 3.10 -2.09 4.80
CA THR A 95 4.50 -2.05 5.21
C THR A 95 5.17 -3.40 5.06
N ILE A 96 6.38 -3.40 4.51
CA ILE A 96 7.16 -4.62 4.28
C ILE A 96 8.53 -4.43 4.92
N ALA A 97 8.92 -5.40 5.75
CA ALA A 97 10.22 -5.48 6.40
C ALA A 97 10.72 -6.92 6.36
N ASN A 98 12.03 -7.09 6.16
CA ASN A 98 12.69 -8.38 6.22
C ASN A 98 13.19 -8.69 7.64
N GLY A 99 13.29 -9.98 7.96
CA GLY A 99 13.81 -10.43 9.24
C GLY A 99 13.32 -11.82 9.62
N GLN A 100 13.61 -12.22 10.85
CA GLN A 100 13.19 -13.50 11.38
C GLN A 100 11.75 -13.41 11.89
N VAL A 101 10.99 -14.47 11.63
CA VAL A 101 9.65 -14.69 12.18
C VAL A 101 9.67 -16.03 12.90
N LEU A 102 9.17 -16.03 14.13
CA LEU A 102 8.93 -17.25 14.88
C LEU A 102 7.57 -17.79 14.45
N LEU A 103 7.58 -18.92 13.75
CA LEU A 103 6.38 -19.69 13.44
C LEU A 103 6.27 -20.77 14.51
N LEU A 104 5.27 -20.66 15.39
CA LEU A 104 4.97 -21.72 16.35
C LEU A 104 4.34 -22.91 15.62
N PRO A 105 4.63 -24.17 16.03
CA PRO A 105 4.08 -25.36 15.40
C PRO A 105 2.55 -25.31 15.36
N THR A 106 1.98 -25.62 14.21
CA THR A 106 0.53 -25.52 13.93
C THR A 106 -0.25 -26.79 14.24
N ASP A 107 0.40 -27.81 14.80
CA ASP A 107 -0.24 -29.10 15.06
C ASP A 107 -1.36 -28.94 16.09
N ALA A 108 -2.52 -29.55 15.79
CA ALA A 108 -3.76 -29.40 16.55
C ALA A 108 -3.70 -29.91 18.00
N SER A 109 -2.57 -30.51 18.41
CA SER A 109 -2.34 -31.07 19.74
C SER A 109 -1.85 -30.05 20.77
N HIS A 110 -1.52 -28.82 20.38
CA HIS A 110 -1.00 -27.84 21.34
C HIS A 110 -2.12 -27.25 22.22
N PRO A 111 -2.09 -27.48 23.55
CA PRO A 111 -3.08 -26.88 24.45
C PRO A 111 -2.95 -25.36 24.44
N ARG A 112 -4.09 -24.67 24.57
CA ARG A 112 -4.09 -23.22 24.77
C ARG A 112 -3.37 -22.90 26.08
N TYR A 113 -2.32 -22.09 26.02
CA TYR A 113 -1.64 -21.63 27.23
C TYR A 113 -2.36 -20.37 27.73
N ASN A 114 -2.99 -20.44 28.90
CA ASN A 114 -3.77 -19.33 29.50
C ASN A 114 -4.84 -18.74 28.55
N GLY A 115 -5.51 -19.60 27.77
CA GLY A 115 -6.55 -19.18 26.81
C GLY A 115 -6.03 -18.60 25.50
N ILE A 116 -4.71 -18.42 25.35
CA ILE A 116 -4.08 -17.97 24.11
C ILE A 116 -3.87 -19.17 23.19
N ASP A 117 -4.36 -19.07 21.96
CA ASP A 117 -4.07 -20.03 20.90
C ASP A 117 -2.64 -19.77 20.37
N PRO A 118 -1.71 -20.72 20.45
CA PRO A 118 -0.35 -20.54 19.91
C PRO A 118 -0.36 -20.12 18.42
N ARG A 119 -1.40 -20.49 17.67
CA ARG A 119 -1.55 -20.14 16.24
C ARG A 119 -1.83 -18.66 16.00
N SER A 120 -2.29 -17.93 17.02
CA SER A 120 -2.53 -16.48 16.96
C SER A 120 -1.34 -15.64 17.44
N VAL A 121 -0.29 -16.27 17.95
CA VAL A 121 0.92 -15.57 18.39
C VAL A 121 1.78 -15.26 17.16
N LEU A 122 2.07 -13.96 16.98
CA LEU A 122 3.04 -13.47 16.01
C LEU A 122 4.23 -12.89 16.75
N ALA A 123 5.40 -13.49 16.56
CA ALA A 123 6.64 -13.00 17.15
C ALA A 123 7.75 -13.00 16.10
N GLY A 124 8.66 -12.02 16.18
CA GLY A 124 9.79 -11.93 15.28
C GLY A 124 10.23 -10.49 15.01
N SER A 125 11.49 -10.33 14.64
CA SER A 125 12.07 -9.02 14.31
C SER A 125 11.38 -8.40 13.09
N ALA A 126 10.98 -9.19 12.09
CA ALA A 126 10.25 -8.68 10.94
C ALA A 126 8.86 -8.13 11.31
N ILE A 127 8.16 -8.79 12.24
CA ILE A 127 6.83 -8.38 12.71
C ILE A 127 6.92 -7.01 13.41
N VAL A 128 7.87 -6.88 14.34
CA VAL A 128 8.08 -5.62 15.08
C VAL A 128 8.50 -4.49 14.15
N ARG A 129 9.43 -4.75 13.20
CA ARG A 129 9.89 -3.73 12.24
C ARG A 129 8.78 -3.28 11.31
N ALA A 130 7.99 -4.20 10.74
CA ALA A 130 6.87 -3.85 9.88
C ALA A 130 5.83 -3.02 10.64
N TYR A 131 5.50 -3.39 11.88
CA TYR A 131 4.63 -2.60 12.74
C TYR A 131 5.20 -1.21 13.06
N GLN A 132 6.49 -1.09 13.37
CA GLN A 132 7.11 0.22 13.62
C GLN A 132 7.17 1.10 12.36
N LEU A 133 7.35 0.49 11.18
CA LEU A 133 7.39 1.17 9.89
C LEU A 133 6.05 1.82 9.54
N GLU A 134 4.93 1.32 10.07
CA GLU A 134 3.60 1.88 9.80
C GLU A 134 3.47 3.34 10.22
N ARG A 135 4.21 3.78 11.25
CA ARG A 135 4.27 5.17 11.71
C ARG A 135 4.88 6.11 10.68
N HIS A 136 5.65 5.56 9.75
CA HIS A 136 6.28 6.27 8.64
C HIS A 136 5.53 6.06 7.32
N SER A 137 4.46 5.26 7.28
CA SER A 137 3.62 5.05 6.11
C SER A 137 2.38 5.95 6.13
N ALA A 138 1.68 6.01 4.99
CA ALA A 138 0.41 6.72 4.86
C ALA A 138 -0.61 5.85 4.11
N GLY A 139 -1.91 6.10 4.33
CA GLY A 139 -2.96 5.34 3.68
C GLY A 139 -2.83 5.36 2.17
N GLY A 140 -3.00 4.20 1.53
CA GLY A 140 -2.86 4.04 0.08
C GLY A 140 -1.41 3.89 -0.39
N LEU A 141 -0.43 3.78 0.52
CA LEU A 141 0.96 3.53 0.18
C LEU A 141 1.39 2.12 0.56
N VAL A 142 2.34 1.61 -0.23
CA VAL A 142 3.16 0.43 0.10
C VAL A 142 4.56 0.95 0.42
N THR A 143 4.99 0.80 1.66
CA THR A 143 6.25 1.34 2.18
C THR A 143 7.18 0.20 2.58
N ILE A 144 8.46 0.30 2.21
CA ILE A 144 9.51 -0.64 2.61
C ILE A 144 10.59 0.07 3.42
N ASP A 145 11.23 -0.66 4.32
CA ASP A 145 12.40 -0.18 5.07
C ASP A 145 13.70 -0.39 4.28
N GLU A 146 14.82 0.03 4.87
CA GLU A 146 16.17 -0.16 4.30
C GLU A 146 16.47 -1.63 3.97
N SER A 147 15.99 -2.59 4.78
CA SER A 147 16.21 -4.02 4.51
C SER A 147 15.47 -4.52 3.27
N GLY A 148 14.33 -3.89 2.94
CA GLY A 148 13.61 -4.14 1.70
C GLY A 148 14.29 -3.54 0.48
N ILE A 149 15.00 -2.42 0.64
CA ILE A 149 15.72 -1.74 -0.46
C ILE A 149 16.78 -2.66 -1.08
N ASP A 150 17.57 -3.35 -0.25
CA ASP A 150 18.59 -4.28 -0.75
C ASP A 150 17.96 -5.47 -1.50
N ALA A 151 16.86 -6.00 -0.99
CA ALA A 151 16.10 -7.06 -1.66
C ALA A 151 15.45 -6.58 -2.97
N LEU A 152 15.10 -5.29 -3.08
CA LEU A 152 14.53 -4.71 -4.28
C LEU A 152 15.55 -4.60 -5.42
N ARG A 153 16.83 -4.33 -5.11
CA ARG A 153 17.90 -4.15 -6.12
C ARG A 153 18.17 -5.39 -6.96
N VAL A 154 17.86 -6.56 -6.43
CA VAL A 154 18.08 -7.84 -7.13
C VAL A 154 16.85 -8.29 -7.95
N LEU A 155 15.72 -7.57 -7.87
CA LEU A 155 14.52 -7.89 -8.63
C LEU A 155 14.67 -7.47 -10.10
N GLN A 156 14.28 -8.36 -11.00
CA GLN A 156 14.25 -8.04 -12.43
C GLN A 156 12.93 -7.37 -12.80
N VAL A 157 12.99 -6.21 -13.47
CA VAL A 157 11.78 -5.55 -13.98
C VAL A 157 11.40 -6.08 -15.36
N ARG A 158 10.21 -6.67 -15.47
CA ARG A 158 9.61 -7.23 -16.70
C ARG A 158 8.33 -6.48 -17.09
N GLY A 159 7.84 -6.75 -18.30
CA GLY A 159 6.71 -6.07 -18.93
C GLY A 159 7.07 -5.54 -20.31
N ASP A 160 6.09 -4.95 -20.99
CA ASP A 160 6.25 -4.39 -22.33
C ASP A 160 7.35 -3.33 -22.37
N ASN A 161 7.99 -3.16 -23.52
CA ASN A 161 8.96 -2.09 -23.75
C ASN A 161 8.25 -0.73 -23.89
N GLY A 162 7.75 -0.22 -22.77
CA GLY A 162 6.96 1.01 -22.67
C GLY A 162 7.41 1.95 -21.55
N ARG A 163 6.71 3.08 -21.44
CA ARG A 163 7.03 4.16 -20.49
C ARG A 163 6.98 3.66 -19.04
N VAL A 164 6.00 2.83 -18.69
CA VAL A 164 5.81 2.26 -17.35
C VAL A 164 6.97 1.36 -16.94
N THR A 165 7.26 0.31 -17.72
CA THR A 165 8.34 -0.64 -17.45
C THR A 165 9.70 0.07 -17.38
N ASN A 166 9.96 1.03 -18.28
CA ASN A 166 11.19 1.82 -18.23
C ASN A 166 11.26 2.73 -17.00
N GLY A 167 10.12 3.26 -16.54
CA GLY A 167 10.00 4.00 -15.28
C GLY A 167 10.37 3.14 -14.07
N LEU A 168 9.81 1.93 -13.99
CA LEU A 168 10.13 0.97 -12.94
C LEU A 168 11.61 0.55 -12.96
N ARG A 169 12.19 0.28 -14.14
CA ARG A 169 13.63 -0.02 -14.28
C ARG A 169 14.49 1.12 -13.73
N ARG A 170 14.17 2.37 -14.08
CA ARG A 170 14.88 3.55 -13.55
C ARG A 170 14.73 3.66 -12.04
N TRP A 171 13.52 3.46 -11.52
CA TRP A 171 13.27 3.48 -10.08
C TRP A 171 14.15 2.45 -9.36
N VAL A 172 14.09 1.16 -9.74
CA VAL A 172 14.90 0.08 -9.14
C VAL A 172 16.40 0.38 -9.21
N ALA A 173 16.89 0.90 -10.34
CA ALA A 173 18.30 1.25 -10.51
C ALA A 173 18.77 2.41 -9.61
N GLN A 174 17.87 3.28 -9.15
CA GLN A 174 18.20 4.49 -8.40
C GLN A 174 18.02 4.36 -6.88
N VAL A 175 17.34 3.32 -6.39
CA VAL A 175 17.00 3.16 -4.97
C VAL A 175 18.22 3.07 -4.04
N GLY A 176 19.39 2.69 -4.57
CA GLY A 176 20.65 2.62 -3.82
C GLY A 176 21.61 3.78 -4.01
N ASN A 177 21.26 4.78 -4.81
CA ASN A 177 22.15 5.90 -5.07
C ASN A 177 22.04 6.95 -3.96
N ALA A 178 22.88 6.80 -2.91
CA ALA A 178 22.88 7.69 -1.75
C ALA A 178 23.06 9.17 -2.10
N GLU A 179 23.87 9.47 -3.13
CA GLU A 179 24.08 10.84 -3.60
C GLU A 179 22.82 11.41 -4.25
N ALA A 180 22.16 10.64 -5.13
CA ALA A 180 20.90 11.07 -5.76
C ALA A 180 19.77 11.21 -4.74
N VAL A 181 19.72 10.34 -3.72
CA VAL A 181 18.76 10.45 -2.61
C VAL A 181 19.03 11.72 -1.81
N ALA A 182 20.29 12.04 -1.49
CA ALA A 182 20.66 13.25 -0.76
C ALA A 182 20.32 14.53 -1.54
N LYS A 183 20.46 14.51 -2.86
CA LYS A 183 20.08 15.62 -3.77
C LYS A 183 18.59 15.70 -4.06
N GLY A 184 17.78 14.73 -3.61
CA GLY A 184 16.34 14.69 -3.88
C GLY A 184 15.99 14.36 -5.34
N GLU A 185 16.90 13.70 -6.06
CA GLU A 185 16.77 13.35 -7.48
C GLU A 185 16.11 11.99 -7.72
N VAL A 186 15.83 11.23 -6.64
CA VAL A 186 15.16 9.94 -6.69
C VAL A 186 13.72 10.07 -6.19
N LEU A 187 12.78 9.59 -7.00
CA LEU A 187 11.37 9.54 -6.64
C LEU A 187 11.13 8.53 -5.51
N PHE A 188 10.02 8.71 -4.78
CA PHE A 188 9.51 7.78 -3.77
C PHE A 188 10.34 7.59 -2.48
N HIS A 189 11.50 8.25 -2.35
CA HIS A 189 12.25 8.24 -1.09
C HIS A 189 11.69 9.23 -0.07
N ARG A 190 11.58 8.79 1.19
CA ARG A 190 11.21 9.62 2.35
C ARG A 190 12.17 9.34 3.51
N ARG A 191 13.34 9.99 3.50
CA ARG A 191 14.42 9.74 4.47
C ARG A 191 14.87 8.27 4.41
N ARG A 192 14.55 7.48 5.44
CA ARG A 192 14.95 6.07 5.61
C ARG A 192 13.94 5.05 5.06
N VAL A 193 12.87 5.52 4.44
CA VAL A 193 11.84 4.63 3.88
C VAL A 193 11.67 4.90 2.39
N LEU A 194 11.22 3.87 1.68
CA LEU A 194 10.92 3.94 0.26
C LEU A 194 9.46 3.56 0.04
N ASP A 195 8.74 4.35 -0.73
CA ASP A 195 7.42 3.95 -1.22
C ASP A 195 7.54 3.19 -2.54
N VAL A 196 6.81 2.09 -2.67
CA VAL A 196 6.75 1.28 -3.88
C VAL A 196 5.77 1.94 -4.86
N PRO A 197 6.14 2.19 -6.13
CA PRO A 197 5.27 2.72 -7.18
C PRO A 197 4.27 1.66 -7.67
N TRP A 198 3.43 1.16 -6.77
CA TRP A 198 2.56 0.01 -7.02
C TRP A 198 1.49 0.29 -8.10
N LEU A 199 1.14 1.55 -8.34
CA LEU A 199 0.28 1.97 -9.45
C LEU A 199 0.87 1.70 -10.84
N LEU A 200 2.20 1.54 -10.92
CA LEU A 200 2.91 1.20 -12.16
C LEU A 200 3.10 -0.31 -12.33
N MET A 201 2.71 -1.12 -11.35
CA MET A 201 2.90 -2.56 -11.33
C MET A 201 1.60 -3.29 -11.69
N ARG A 202 1.71 -4.46 -12.33
CA ARG A 202 0.57 -5.39 -12.47
C ARG A 202 0.02 -5.73 -11.08
N PRO A 203 -1.30 -5.84 -10.89
CA PRO A 203 -1.87 -6.19 -9.58
C PRO A 203 -1.36 -7.53 -9.05
N LEU A 204 -1.27 -8.53 -9.91
CA LEU A 204 -0.70 -9.84 -9.59
C LEU A 204 0.76 -9.89 -10.06
N GLN A 205 1.62 -10.38 -9.17
CA GLN A 205 3.05 -10.60 -9.40
C GLN A 205 3.32 -12.10 -9.25
N ASP A 206 3.13 -12.82 -10.35
CA ASP A 206 3.06 -14.27 -10.48
C ASP A 206 4.44 -14.94 -10.61
N GLU A 207 5.45 -14.23 -11.13
CA GLU A 207 6.80 -14.77 -11.35
C GLU A 207 7.79 -14.38 -10.25
N SER A 208 8.40 -15.39 -9.60
CA SER A 208 9.37 -15.18 -8.53
C SER A 208 10.60 -14.38 -8.98
N GLY A 209 11.04 -13.44 -8.15
CA GLY A 209 12.24 -12.63 -8.39
C GLY A 209 12.07 -11.53 -9.46
N GLN A 210 10.85 -11.34 -9.95
CA GLN A 210 10.53 -10.34 -10.97
C GLN A 210 9.52 -9.34 -10.46
N VAL A 211 9.52 -8.14 -11.04
CA VAL A 211 8.45 -7.16 -10.86
C VAL A 211 7.92 -6.82 -12.24
N TRP A 212 6.65 -7.10 -12.47
CA TRP A 212 5.98 -6.84 -13.72
C TRP A 212 5.33 -5.46 -13.71
N GLY A 213 5.76 -4.62 -14.65
CA GLY A 213 5.08 -3.37 -14.98
C GLY A 213 3.71 -3.63 -15.58
N ALA A 214 2.75 -2.79 -15.22
CA ALA A 214 1.45 -2.75 -15.88
C ALA A 214 1.59 -2.28 -17.33
N HIS A 215 0.59 -2.61 -18.16
CA HIS A 215 0.45 -1.95 -19.45
C HIS A 215 0.25 -0.45 -19.23
N ASN A 216 0.65 0.36 -20.21
CA ASN A 216 0.61 1.81 -20.10
C ASN A 216 -0.82 2.33 -19.80
N GLU A 217 -1.83 1.78 -20.46
CA GLU A 217 -3.24 2.17 -20.30
C GLU A 217 -3.77 1.78 -18.91
N ASP A 218 -3.42 0.59 -18.42
CA ASP A 218 -3.81 0.13 -17.08
C ASP A 218 -3.19 1.00 -15.98
N ALA A 219 -1.92 1.38 -16.15
CA ALA A 219 -1.23 2.26 -15.21
C ALA A 219 -1.87 3.66 -15.18
N ASP A 220 -2.18 4.22 -16.36
CA ASP A 220 -2.85 5.52 -16.44
C ASP A 220 -4.25 5.45 -15.80
N ALA A 221 -5.02 4.41 -16.09
CA ALA A 221 -6.34 4.19 -15.49
C ALA A 221 -6.26 4.03 -13.95
N ALA A 222 -5.25 3.32 -13.44
CA ALA A 222 -5.02 3.15 -12.01
C ALA A 222 -4.64 4.48 -11.35
N ILE A 223 -3.71 5.25 -11.93
CA ILE A 223 -3.30 6.58 -11.45
C ILE A 223 -4.51 7.52 -11.41
N GLN A 224 -5.28 7.59 -12.50
CA GLN A 224 -6.48 8.41 -12.60
C GLN A 224 -7.52 8.04 -11.55
N THR A 225 -7.83 6.75 -11.41
CA THR A 225 -8.77 6.26 -10.40
C THR A 225 -8.29 6.62 -8.99
N PHE A 226 -7.01 6.43 -8.70
CA PHE A 226 -6.44 6.73 -7.39
C PHE A 226 -6.53 8.22 -7.08
N LEU A 227 -6.19 9.08 -8.03
CA LEU A 227 -6.34 10.53 -7.92
C LEU A 227 -7.79 10.95 -7.67
N GLN A 228 -8.75 10.39 -8.40
CA GLN A 228 -10.19 10.67 -8.21
C GLN A 228 -10.68 10.28 -6.81
N VAL A 229 -10.30 9.10 -6.33
CA VAL A 229 -10.62 8.60 -4.99
C VAL A 229 -10.10 9.57 -3.91
N TRP A 230 -8.86 9.99 -4.01
CA TRP A 230 -8.25 10.88 -3.02
C TRP A 230 -8.71 12.33 -3.13
N ASP A 231 -8.93 12.87 -4.34
CA ASP A 231 -9.51 14.20 -4.52
C ASP A 231 -10.93 14.28 -3.95
N LYS A 232 -11.79 13.30 -4.24
CA LYS A 232 -13.13 13.21 -3.66
C LYS A 232 -13.07 13.15 -2.13
N SER A 233 -12.21 12.29 -1.58
CA SER A 233 -11.97 12.16 -0.15
C SER A 233 -11.58 13.50 0.51
N VAL A 234 -10.64 14.23 -0.10
CA VAL A 234 -10.19 15.56 0.38
C VAL A 234 -11.31 16.59 0.35
N ARG A 235 -12.06 16.68 -0.76
CA ARG A 235 -13.15 17.65 -0.90
C ARG A 235 -14.24 17.44 0.15
N GLU A 236 -14.56 16.18 0.45
CA GLU A 236 -15.52 15.84 1.48
C GLU A 236 -14.97 16.07 2.90
N PHE A 237 -13.68 15.80 3.16
CA PHE A 237 -13.04 16.08 4.45
C PHE A 237 -13.13 17.55 4.83
N TYR A 238 -12.83 18.46 3.89
CA TYR A 238 -12.91 19.91 4.13
C TYR A 238 -14.33 20.49 3.99
N SER A 239 -15.35 19.65 3.82
CA SER A 239 -16.73 20.12 3.82
C SER A 239 -17.18 20.52 5.23
N PRO A 240 -18.11 21.48 5.37
CA PRO A 240 -18.62 21.93 6.68
C PRO A 240 -19.19 20.80 7.57
N GLN A 241 -19.48 19.63 6.99
CA GLN A 241 -20.08 18.48 7.67
C GLN A 241 -19.05 17.61 8.44
N ASN A 242 -17.74 17.83 8.25
CA ASN A 242 -16.67 16.96 8.78
C ASN A 242 -15.59 17.71 9.60
N PHE A 243 -15.90 18.92 10.10
CA PHE A 243 -14.93 19.84 10.72
C PHE A 243 -14.26 19.33 12.01
N ASP A 244 -14.82 18.32 12.67
CA ASP A 244 -14.27 17.71 13.89
C ASP A 244 -13.21 16.62 13.63
N ALA A 245 -12.93 16.31 12.36
CA ALA A 245 -11.98 15.27 12.02
C ALA A 245 -10.52 15.73 12.25
N SER A 246 -9.72 14.89 12.92
CA SER A 246 -8.32 15.22 13.26
C SER A 246 -7.49 15.60 12.03
N LEU A 247 -6.72 16.69 12.12
CA LEU A 247 -5.82 17.18 11.06
C LEU A 247 -4.78 16.14 10.60
N ASP A 248 -4.45 15.14 11.43
CA ASP A 248 -3.56 14.05 11.03
C ASP A 248 -4.09 13.24 9.84
N VAL A 249 -5.40 13.29 9.61
CA VAL A 249 -6.05 12.65 8.48
C VAL A 249 -5.67 13.29 7.14
N SER A 250 -5.42 14.61 7.13
CA SER A 250 -5.03 15.36 5.92
C SER A 250 -3.66 14.95 5.35
N LYS A 251 -2.75 14.48 6.21
CA LYS A 251 -1.40 14.02 5.84
C LYS A 251 -1.46 12.80 4.91
N HIS A 252 -2.47 11.95 5.06
CA HIS A 252 -2.64 10.76 4.23
C HIS A 252 -2.97 11.12 2.78
N SER A 253 -3.93 12.02 2.59
CA SER A 253 -4.34 12.44 1.24
C SER A 253 -3.21 13.17 0.50
N GLN A 254 -2.44 14.03 1.19
CA GLN A 254 -1.27 14.67 0.59
C GLN A 254 -0.21 13.65 0.15
N ALA A 255 0.07 12.66 1.00
CA ALA A 255 1.04 11.61 0.68
C ALA A 255 0.57 10.74 -0.51
N ALA A 256 -0.72 10.40 -0.55
CA ALA A 256 -1.33 9.64 -1.63
C ALA A 256 -1.32 10.40 -2.97
N ILE A 257 -1.76 11.67 -2.98
CA ILE A 257 -1.73 12.51 -4.19
C ILE A 257 -0.29 12.62 -4.70
N ARG A 258 0.68 12.92 -3.82
CA ARG A 258 2.10 12.95 -4.20
C ARG A 258 2.54 11.63 -4.81
N HIS A 259 2.13 10.49 -4.26
CA HIS A 259 2.49 9.18 -4.79
C HIS A 259 2.02 8.99 -6.23
N ALA A 260 0.76 9.31 -6.53
CA ALA A 260 0.22 9.23 -7.89
C ALA A 260 0.95 10.17 -8.87
N VAL A 261 1.26 11.40 -8.44
CA VAL A 261 2.09 12.33 -9.22
C VAL A 261 3.46 11.71 -9.49
N GLN A 262 4.14 11.18 -8.47
CA GLN A 262 5.44 10.54 -8.65
C GLN A 262 5.36 9.35 -9.62
N CYS A 263 4.32 8.52 -9.56
CA CYS A 263 4.08 7.44 -10.52
C CYS A 263 3.96 7.95 -11.96
N HIS A 264 3.15 9.00 -12.18
CA HIS A 264 3.02 9.63 -13.50
C HIS A 264 4.36 10.16 -14.01
N HIS A 265 5.11 10.90 -13.18
CA HIS A 265 6.42 11.45 -13.55
C HIS A 265 7.45 10.35 -13.84
N ALA A 266 7.47 9.28 -13.04
CA ALA A 266 8.35 8.14 -13.21
C ALA A 266 8.11 7.44 -14.56
N ALA A 267 6.84 7.19 -14.92
CA ALA A 267 6.46 6.61 -16.20
C ALA A 267 6.99 7.47 -17.37
N HIS A 268 6.84 8.79 -17.28
CA HIS A 268 7.28 9.75 -18.31
C HIS A 268 8.77 10.12 -18.27
N GLY A 269 9.59 9.41 -17.48
CA GLY A 269 11.04 9.60 -17.46
C GLY A 269 11.53 10.85 -16.73
N ARG A 270 10.65 11.50 -15.97
CA ARG A 270 11.01 12.64 -15.12
C ARG A 270 11.62 12.13 -13.81
N ARG A 271 12.68 12.81 -13.34
CA ARG A 271 13.40 12.45 -12.10
C ARG A 271 12.97 13.27 -10.88
N VAL A 272 12.31 14.40 -11.09
CA VAL A 272 11.81 15.28 -10.04
C VAL A 272 10.34 15.57 -10.32
N PRO A 273 9.44 15.41 -9.33
CA PRO A 273 8.05 15.75 -9.54
C PRO A 273 7.93 17.27 -9.66
N LYS A 274 7.53 17.74 -10.85
CA LYS A 274 6.97 19.08 -10.99
C LYS A 274 5.51 19.01 -10.55
N TYR A 275 5.17 19.73 -9.49
CA TYR A 275 3.78 19.88 -9.07
C TYR A 275 3.08 20.78 -10.08
N GLN A 276 2.48 20.14 -11.07
CA GLN A 276 1.55 20.76 -12.02
C GLN A 276 0.16 20.75 -11.40
N SER A 277 -0.73 21.65 -11.83
CA SER A 277 -2.10 21.62 -11.30
C SER A 277 -2.73 20.25 -11.57
N PHE A 278 -3.64 19.79 -10.70
CA PHE A 278 -4.25 18.46 -10.85
C PHE A 278 -4.87 18.28 -12.24
N ARG A 279 -5.43 19.35 -12.82
CA ARG A 279 -5.99 19.40 -14.17
C ARG A 279 -4.94 19.17 -15.26
N GLU A 280 -3.76 19.79 -15.14
CA GLU A 280 -2.63 19.59 -16.07
C GLU A 280 -2.02 18.18 -16.04
N LEU A 281 -2.34 17.36 -15.03
CA LEU A 281 -1.92 15.94 -14.97
C LEU A 281 -2.93 14.99 -15.62
N LEU A 282 -4.17 15.44 -15.88
CA LEU A 282 -5.22 14.62 -16.50
C LEU A 282 -5.47 14.95 -17.98
N ASP A 283 -5.03 16.13 -18.44
CA ASP A 283 -5.05 16.58 -19.84
C ASP A 283 -3.82 16.06 -20.62
#